data_AF-A0A2H6KD81-F1
#
_entry.id   AF-A0A2H6KD81-F1
#
_cell.length_a   1.000
_cell.length_b   1.000
_cell.length_c   1.000
_cell.angle_alpha   90.00
_cell.angle_beta   90.00
_cell.angle_gamma   90.00
#
_symmetry.space_group_name_H-M   'P 1'
#
loop_
_entity.id
_entity.type
_entity.pdbx_description
1 polymer ?
#
loop_
_entity_poly.entity_id
_entity_poly.type
_entity_poly.pdbx_seq_one_letter_code
_entity_poly.pdbx_strand_id
1 'polypeptide(L)'
;MVGEGERMPNGRTGLRSESGHVITKAEGKCKTILEKVKTEQSAKGPIYKQAQELKNNATTLLTAAQSAKKTVESKVTLALEAVVKMDESLKMDLFDVKKKIKDGIKEVINSSGLNDLGENVKTDLVALRGKILGLKEGVDTDRSNVLLKEALSKLDTAKTKFNEDTGKISTETKNLESNFDTHIKTPLKEKLQQVDSAIEQLGEKFEMKNGQKAKNFAEIFKHIKDRVGEIKGNGRQKKGLDGIVARFQTYVREVGNNMKKELATTGTVHAWLDSILKHNGVVVYRLRNINSVNKNALHETFSNQTKEKLRDAKVYIEAERQHPIPHNGTLAERLASLKNLIEKYASVLDGTINNGTNDFVTGLVGMIETQVRNYGTSPPDRTHLTPTVEAVLAALTADARRTAGEINSLLLSGNVAKMLDNMTTVVHGLHGQLDKATAQPVPSGDQPKAGTAQAVDSRLKAVREMVEKELTAKFTEVKKDLQQKVQELPTAVDTFNTAAEKQIKEAAQTAYFPNFLSD
;
A
#
# COMPACT_ATOMS: atom_id res chain seq x y z
N MET A 1 -103.30 -32.58 -34.98
CA MET A 1 -104.21 -31.57 -34.42
C MET A 1 -104.87 -30.84 -35.56
N VAL A 2 -106.17 -30.64 -35.40
CA VAL A 2 -107.17 -30.12 -36.34
C VAL A 2 -106.79 -28.73 -36.88
N GLY A 3 -107.19 -28.44 -38.12
CA GLY A 3 -107.13 -27.09 -38.71
C GLY A 3 -107.90 -27.03 -40.02
N GLU A 4 -109.21 -26.82 -39.91
CA GLU A 4 -110.15 -26.49 -41.00
C GLU A 4 -109.81 -25.16 -41.68
N GLY A 5 -110.30 -25.00 -42.91
CA GLY A 5 -110.44 -23.71 -43.61
C GLY A 5 -110.11 -23.87 -45.10
N GLU A 6 -110.90 -23.42 -46.08
CA GLU A 6 -112.21 -22.77 -46.10
C GLU A 6 -112.65 -22.80 -47.58
N ARG A 7 -113.93 -23.11 -47.84
CA ARG A 7 -114.51 -23.13 -49.20
C ARG A 7 -114.66 -21.71 -49.75
N MET A 8 -114.35 -21.51 -51.03
CA MET A 8 -114.73 -20.31 -51.80
C MET A 8 -115.87 -20.62 -52.79
N PRO A 9 -116.80 -19.68 -53.06
CA PRO A 9 -118.10 -19.97 -53.64
C PRO A 9 -118.19 -19.81 -55.16
N ASN A 10 -119.08 -20.61 -55.75
CA ASN A 10 -119.61 -20.50 -57.10
C ASN A 10 -120.21 -19.10 -57.37
N GLY A 11 -119.88 -18.50 -58.52
CA GLY A 11 -120.57 -17.31 -58.98
C GLY A 11 -120.14 -16.80 -60.35
N ARG A 12 -120.91 -17.16 -61.40
CA ARG A 12 -121.49 -16.21 -62.37
C ARG A 12 -122.05 -16.94 -63.59
N THR A 13 -123.27 -17.44 -63.40
CA THR A 13 -124.35 -17.37 -64.38
C THR A 13 -124.63 -15.88 -64.68
N GLY A 14 -124.55 -15.44 -65.93
CA GLY A 14 -124.84 -14.02 -66.23
C GLY A 14 -125.00 -13.61 -67.70
N LEU A 15 -124.44 -14.33 -68.67
CA LEU A 15 -124.49 -13.89 -70.08
C LEU A 15 -125.39 -14.74 -71.00
N ARG A 16 -126.21 -15.64 -70.45
CA ARG A 16 -126.99 -16.59 -71.27
C ARG A 16 -128.38 -16.10 -71.70
N SER A 17 -128.95 -15.07 -71.07
CA SER A 17 -130.38 -14.73 -71.28
C SER A 17 -130.66 -13.51 -72.16
N GLU A 18 -129.79 -12.50 -72.26
CA GLU A 18 -130.16 -11.24 -72.92
C GLU A 18 -129.94 -11.23 -74.45
N SER A 19 -128.86 -11.81 -74.95
CA SER A 19 -128.55 -11.81 -76.39
C SER A 19 -129.45 -12.72 -77.22
N GLY A 20 -129.95 -13.82 -76.62
CA GLY A 20 -130.99 -14.64 -77.23
C GLY A 20 -132.29 -13.84 -77.46
N HIS A 21 -132.65 -12.98 -76.50
CA HIS A 21 -133.93 -12.26 -76.52
C HIS A 21 -134.01 -11.19 -77.63
N VAL A 22 -132.90 -10.53 -77.97
CA VAL A 22 -132.84 -9.54 -79.06
C VAL A 22 -132.95 -10.20 -80.43
N ILE A 23 -132.33 -11.38 -80.59
CA ILE A 23 -132.29 -12.11 -81.87
C ILE A 23 -133.64 -12.76 -82.17
N THR A 24 -134.31 -13.36 -81.18
CA THR A 24 -135.69 -13.88 -81.35
C THR A 24 -136.66 -12.75 -81.71
N LYS A 25 -136.44 -11.54 -81.19
CA LYS A 25 -137.20 -10.33 -81.57
C LYS A 25 -136.93 -9.91 -83.02
N ALA A 26 -135.69 -9.99 -83.49
CA ALA A 26 -135.31 -9.67 -84.87
C ALA A 26 -135.84 -10.69 -85.88
N GLU A 27 -135.71 -12.00 -85.60
CA GLU A 27 -136.33 -13.07 -86.40
C GLU A 27 -137.86 -12.93 -86.45
N GLY A 28 -138.48 -12.63 -85.30
CA GLY A 28 -139.90 -12.33 -85.20
C GLY A 28 -140.31 -11.18 -86.13
N LYS A 29 -139.61 -10.04 -86.09
CA LYS A 29 -139.89 -8.90 -86.99
C LYS A 29 -139.69 -9.24 -88.47
N CYS A 30 -138.63 -9.96 -88.84
CA CYS A 30 -138.42 -10.39 -90.23
C CYS A 30 -139.53 -11.33 -90.71
N LYS A 31 -140.03 -12.22 -89.85
CA LYS A 31 -141.17 -13.11 -90.13
C LYS A 31 -142.46 -12.29 -90.31
N THR A 32 -142.71 -11.30 -89.46
CA THR A 32 -143.86 -10.37 -89.58
C THR A 32 -143.80 -9.53 -90.86
N ILE A 33 -142.60 -9.10 -91.30
CA ILE A 33 -142.41 -8.39 -92.58
C ILE A 33 -142.67 -9.33 -93.76
N LEU A 34 -142.15 -10.56 -93.72
CA LEU A 34 -142.40 -11.60 -94.73
C LEU A 34 -143.89 -11.97 -94.85
N GLU A 35 -144.64 -11.94 -93.74
CA GLU A 35 -146.09 -12.14 -93.71
C GLU A 35 -146.87 -10.94 -94.27
N LYS A 36 -146.46 -9.69 -94.00
CA LYS A 36 -147.10 -8.48 -94.54
C LYS A 36 -146.88 -8.25 -96.05
N VAL A 37 -145.88 -8.89 -96.65
CA VAL A 37 -145.58 -8.78 -98.10
C VAL A 37 -146.29 -9.88 -98.91
N LYS A 38 -147.01 -10.80 -98.26
CA LYS A 38 -147.94 -11.70 -98.95
C LYS A 38 -149.25 -10.96 -99.26
N THR A 39 -149.32 -10.39 -100.46
CA THR A 39 -150.61 -10.13 -101.14
C THR A 39 -150.64 -10.94 -102.43
N GLU A 40 -151.77 -11.61 -102.65
CA GLU A 40 -151.96 -12.72 -103.59
C GLU A 40 -151.81 -12.35 -105.07
N GLN A 41 -151.46 -13.38 -105.84
CA GLN A 41 -151.32 -13.44 -107.29
C GLN A 41 -150.16 -12.67 -107.96
N SER A 42 -149.12 -13.47 -108.21
CA SER A 42 -148.13 -13.37 -109.30
C SER A 42 -147.03 -12.30 -109.18
N ALA A 43 -145.77 -12.77 -109.25
CA ALA A 43 -144.49 -12.06 -109.18
C ALA A 43 -143.99 -11.61 -107.78
N LYS A 44 -143.29 -12.50 -107.05
CA LYS A 44 -142.50 -12.14 -105.85
C LYS A 44 -141.39 -11.15 -106.23
N GLY A 45 -141.65 -9.87 -105.97
CA GLY A 45 -140.74 -8.77 -106.24
C GLY A 45 -139.43 -8.85 -105.44
N PRO A 46 -138.44 -8.01 -105.81
CA PRO A 46 -137.09 -8.01 -105.23
C PRO A 46 -137.05 -7.94 -103.70
N ILE A 47 -138.06 -7.34 -103.06
CA ILE A 47 -138.17 -7.22 -101.59
C ILE A 47 -138.26 -8.58 -100.89
N TYR A 48 -138.97 -9.57 -101.46
CA TYR A 48 -139.05 -10.90 -100.86
C TYR A 48 -137.70 -11.63 -100.91
N LYS A 49 -136.97 -11.52 -102.03
CA LYS A 49 -135.62 -12.07 -102.16
C LYS A 49 -134.66 -11.41 -101.16
N GLN A 50 -134.70 -10.08 -101.05
CA GLN A 50 -133.86 -9.35 -100.09
C GLN A 50 -134.18 -9.72 -98.64
N ALA A 51 -135.44 -9.92 -98.28
CA ALA A 51 -135.81 -10.38 -96.93
C ALA A 51 -135.33 -11.81 -96.64
N GLN A 52 -135.42 -12.71 -97.62
CA GLN A 52 -134.90 -14.07 -97.50
C GLN A 52 -133.36 -14.09 -97.40
N GLU A 53 -132.69 -13.24 -98.18
CA GLU A 53 -131.23 -13.07 -98.15
C GLU A 53 -130.77 -12.46 -96.83
N LEU A 54 -131.49 -11.48 -96.29
CA LEU A 54 -131.24 -10.92 -94.96
C LEU A 54 -131.40 -11.97 -93.85
N LYS A 55 -132.42 -12.83 -93.94
CA LYS A 55 -132.59 -13.97 -93.02
C LYS A 55 -131.41 -14.93 -93.12
N ASN A 56 -131.00 -15.31 -94.33
CA ASN A 56 -129.88 -16.22 -94.53
C ASN A 56 -128.57 -15.62 -93.98
N ASN A 57 -128.29 -14.35 -94.26
CA ASN A 57 -127.12 -13.64 -93.74
C ASN A 57 -127.15 -13.53 -92.22
N ALA A 58 -128.32 -13.24 -91.62
CA ALA A 58 -128.48 -13.25 -90.16
C ALA A 58 -128.24 -14.65 -89.56
N THR A 59 -128.67 -15.70 -90.24
CA THR A 59 -128.45 -17.10 -89.82
C THR A 59 -126.96 -17.45 -89.89
N THR A 60 -126.29 -17.09 -90.98
CA THR A 60 -124.83 -17.26 -91.16
C THR A 60 -124.05 -16.50 -90.09
N LEU A 61 -124.44 -15.26 -89.78
CA LEU A 61 -123.81 -14.45 -88.74
C LEU A 61 -123.99 -15.07 -87.35
N LEU A 62 -125.17 -15.63 -87.06
CA LEU A 62 -125.44 -16.36 -85.81
C LEU A 62 -124.57 -17.61 -85.68
N THR A 63 -124.45 -18.42 -86.74
CA THR A 63 -123.61 -19.62 -86.75
C THR A 63 -122.13 -19.26 -86.57
N ALA A 64 -121.66 -18.19 -87.21
CA ALA A 64 -120.30 -17.68 -87.04
C ALA A 64 -120.05 -17.20 -85.59
N ALA A 65 -121.00 -16.46 -84.99
CA ALA A 65 -120.91 -16.02 -83.60
C ALA A 65 -120.91 -17.19 -82.59
N GLN A 66 -121.72 -18.22 -82.83
CA GLN A 66 -121.74 -19.44 -82.01
C GLN A 66 -120.43 -20.23 -82.12
N SER A 67 -119.86 -20.31 -83.32
CA SER A 67 -118.57 -20.96 -83.55
C SER A 67 -117.44 -20.20 -82.86
N ALA A 68 -117.37 -18.88 -83.02
CA ALA A 68 -116.40 -18.03 -82.34
C ALA A 68 -116.49 -18.16 -80.81
N LYS A 69 -117.70 -18.20 -80.25
CA LYS A 69 -117.93 -18.42 -78.82
C LYS A 69 -117.37 -19.78 -78.36
N LYS A 70 -117.66 -20.87 -79.08
CA LYS A 70 -117.13 -22.22 -78.74
C LYS A 70 -115.61 -22.26 -78.81
N THR A 71 -115.00 -21.59 -79.79
CA THR A 71 -113.54 -21.51 -79.91
C THR A 71 -112.92 -20.74 -78.74
N VAL A 72 -113.55 -19.65 -78.31
CA VAL A 72 -113.10 -18.89 -77.13
C VAL A 72 -113.25 -19.70 -75.85
N GLU A 73 -114.40 -20.36 -75.64
CA GLU A 73 -114.61 -21.24 -74.47
C GLU A 73 -113.56 -22.36 -74.41
N SER A 74 -113.24 -22.99 -75.55
CA SER A 74 -112.19 -24.03 -75.62
C SER A 74 -110.79 -23.49 -75.31
N LYS A 75 -110.43 -22.31 -75.84
CA LYS A 75 -109.12 -21.67 -75.59
C LYS A 75 -108.98 -21.25 -74.12
N VAL A 76 -110.06 -20.79 -73.48
CA VAL A 76 -110.09 -20.41 -72.06
C VAL A 76 -109.94 -21.64 -71.16
N THR A 77 -110.61 -22.75 -71.47
CA THR A 77 -110.45 -24.00 -70.71
C THR A 77 -109.02 -24.55 -70.79
N LEU A 78 -108.42 -24.56 -71.99
CA LEU A 78 -107.02 -24.98 -72.16
C LEU A 78 -106.03 -24.08 -71.40
N ALA A 79 -106.30 -22.78 -71.36
CA ALA A 79 -105.49 -21.84 -70.58
C ALA A 79 -105.63 -22.06 -69.06
N LEU A 80 -106.85 -22.36 -68.58
CA LEU A 80 -107.10 -22.70 -67.17
C LEU A 80 -106.41 -24.02 -66.76
N GLU A 81 -106.47 -25.06 -67.59
CA GLU A 81 -105.77 -26.33 -67.34
C GLU A 81 -104.25 -26.16 -67.31
N ALA A 82 -103.69 -25.30 -68.17
CA ALA A 82 -102.27 -24.99 -68.16
C ALA A 82 -101.83 -24.26 -66.86
N VAL A 83 -102.67 -23.36 -66.33
CA VAL A 83 -102.40 -22.67 -65.06
C VAL A 83 -102.46 -23.64 -63.87
N VAL A 84 -103.40 -24.60 -63.86
CA VAL A 84 -103.48 -25.63 -62.81
C VAL A 84 -102.25 -26.54 -62.81
N LYS A 85 -101.79 -26.99 -63.98
CA LYS A 85 -100.54 -27.77 -64.08
C LYS A 85 -99.30 -26.99 -63.67
N MET A 86 -99.29 -25.68 -63.92
CA MET A 86 -98.20 -24.80 -63.50
C MET A 86 -98.16 -24.64 -61.98
N ASP A 87 -99.30 -24.54 -61.31
CA ASP A 87 -99.40 -24.48 -59.83
C ASP A 87 -98.95 -25.80 -59.16
N GLU A 88 -99.30 -26.95 -59.75
CA GLU A 88 -98.84 -28.27 -59.28
C GLU A 88 -97.31 -28.45 -59.42
N SER A 89 -96.74 -28.06 -60.57
CA SER A 89 -95.30 -28.13 -60.80
C SER A 89 -94.51 -27.21 -59.85
N LEU A 90 -95.02 -25.99 -59.62
CA LEU A 90 -94.37 -25.02 -58.72
C LEU A 90 -94.34 -25.52 -57.27
N LYS A 91 -95.42 -26.18 -56.81
CA LYS A 91 -95.49 -26.78 -55.47
C LYS A 91 -94.52 -27.96 -55.31
N MET A 92 -94.36 -28.79 -56.34
CA MET A 92 -93.40 -29.89 -56.36
C MET A 92 -91.94 -29.40 -56.31
N ASP A 93 -91.60 -28.40 -57.13
CA ASP A 93 -90.25 -27.82 -57.14
C ASP A 93 -89.90 -27.16 -55.81
N LEU A 94 -90.84 -26.43 -55.20
CA LEU A 94 -90.66 -25.82 -53.87
C LEU A 94 -90.47 -26.87 -52.77
N PHE A 95 -91.14 -28.03 -52.87
CA PHE A 95 -90.96 -29.14 -51.94
C PHE A 95 -89.56 -29.75 -52.06
N ASP A 96 -89.06 -29.96 -53.28
CA ASP A 96 -87.73 -30.51 -53.53
C ASP A 96 -86.60 -29.55 -53.13
N VAL A 97 -86.76 -28.24 -53.37
CA VAL A 97 -85.83 -27.22 -52.87
C VAL A 97 -85.77 -27.21 -51.35
N LYS A 98 -86.93 -27.25 -50.69
CA LYS A 98 -87.02 -27.32 -49.22
C LYS A 98 -86.34 -28.59 -48.68
N LYS A 99 -86.51 -29.73 -49.35
CA LYS A 99 -85.86 -30.99 -48.98
C LYS A 99 -84.35 -30.93 -49.13
N LYS A 100 -83.84 -30.45 -50.27
CA LYS A 100 -82.40 -30.30 -50.54
C LYS A 100 -81.71 -29.33 -49.57
N ILE A 101 -82.36 -28.22 -49.19
CA ILE A 101 -81.83 -27.30 -48.18
C ILE A 101 -81.77 -27.98 -46.80
N LYS A 102 -82.81 -28.72 -46.43
CA LYS A 102 -82.86 -29.44 -45.14
C LYS A 102 -81.80 -30.54 -45.07
N ASP A 103 -81.58 -31.26 -46.16
CA ASP A 103 -80.57 -32.30 -46.26
C ASP A 103 -79.15 -31.70 -46.27
N GLY A 104 -78.91 -30.60 -47.00
CA GLY A 104 -77.63 -29.90 -47.00
C GLY A 104 -77.23 -29.30 -45.65
N ILE A 105 -78.18 -28.72 -44.90
CA ILE A 105 -77.94 -28.24 -43.53
C ILE A 105 -77.59 -29.41 -42.60
N LYS A 106 -78.28 -30.55 -42.74
CA LYS A 106 -78.02 -31.76 -41.96
C LYS A 106 -76.65 -32.36 -42.26
N GLU A 107 -76.21 -32.32 -43.52
CA GLU A 107 -74.90 -32.79 -43.96
C GLU A 107 -73.76 -31.88 -43.47
N VAL A 108 -73.94 -30.56 -43.47
CA VAL A 108 -72.97 -29.61 -42.87
C VAL A 108 -72.86 -29.80 -41.37
N ILE A 109 -73.97 -29.98 -40.64
CA ILE A 109 -73.96 -30.23 -39.19
C ILE A 109 -73.22 -31.54 -38.85
N ASN A 110 -73.39 -32.58 -39.67
CA ASN A 110 -72.72 -33.87 -39.47
C ASN A 110 -71.23 -33.84 -39.88
N SER A 111 -70.88 -33.17 -40.97
CA SER A 111 -69.49 -33.11 -41.47
C SER A 111 -68.59 -32.12 -40.72
N SER A 112 -69.17 -31.10 -40.09
CA SER A 112 -68.42 -30.10 -39.31
C SER A 112 -68.12 -30.54 -37.86
N GLY A 113 -68.51 -31.76 -37.47
CA GLY A 113 -68.33 -32.27 -36.10
C GLY A 113 -69.13 -31.50 -35.03
N LEU A 114 -70.16 -30.74 -35.42
CA LEU A 114 -70.95 -29.89 -34.51
C LEU A 114 -71.77 -30.71 -33.49
N ASN A 115 -72.20 -31.92 -33.85
CA ASN A 115 -72.87 -32.84 -32.91
C ASN A 115 -71.91 -33.38 -31.84
N ASP A 116 -70.61 -33.45 -32.15
CA ASP A 116 -69.57 -33.93 -31.25
C ASP A 116 -68.78 -32.79 -30.60
N LEU A 117 -69.07 -31.52 -30.96
CA LEU A 117 -68.35 -30.35 -30.47
C LEU A 117 -68.43 -30.23 -28.94
N GLY A 118 -69.56 -30.59 -28.34
CA GLY A 118 -69.70 -30.64 -26.89
C GLY A 118 -68.77 -31.66 -26.23
N GLU A 119 -68.63 -32.86 -26.80
CA GLU A 119 -67.73 -33.89 -26.26
C GLU A 119 -66.26 -33.67 -26.65
N ASN A 120 -65.98 -33.09 -27.82
CA ASN A 120 -64.62 -32.71 -28.23
C ASN A 120 -64.09 -31.57 -27.37
N VAL A 121 -64.89 -30.52 -27.14
CA VAL A 121 -64.52 -29.42 -26.22
C VAL A 121 -64.36 -29.94 -24.81
N LYS A 122 -65.24 -30.83 -24.34
CA LYS A 122 -65.11 -31.45 -23.01
C LYS A 122 -63.88 -32.35 -22.90
N THR A 123 -63.57 -33.14 -23.92
CA THR A 123 -62.39 -34.01 -23.98
C THR A 123 -61.11 -33.18 -24.02
N ASP A 124 -61.09 -32.12 -24.82
CA ASP A 124 -59.95 -31.20 -24.91
C ASP A 124 -59.78 -30.39 -23.62
N LEU A 125 -60.86 -29.95 -22.98
CA LEU A 125 -60.80 -29.28 -21.67
C LEU A 125 -60.39 -30.25 -20.55
N VAL A 126 -60.79 -31.52 -20.60
CA VAL A 126 -60.34 -32.56 -19.66
C VAL A 126 -58.87 -32.90 -19.91
N ALA A 127 -58.43 -33.00 -21.17
CA ALA A 127 -57.04 -33.22 -21.53
C ALA A 127 -56.16 -32.00 -21.16
N LEU A 128 -56.65 -30.78 -21.37
CA LEU A 128 -55.99 -29.54 -20.96
C LEU A 128 -55.93 -29.44 -19.44
N ARG A 129 -57.03 -29.72 -18.74
CA ARG A 129 -57.06 -29.80 -17.26
C ARG A 129 -56.12 -30.89 -16.75
N GLY A 130 -56.05 -32.04 -17.41
CA GLY A 130 -55.12 -33.12 -17.09
C GLY A 130 -53.66 -32.73 -17.30
N LYS A 131 -53.34 -32.04 -18.40
CA LYS A 131 -52.00 -31.47 -18.65
C LYS A 131 -51.65 -30.38 -17.62
N ILE A 132 -52.62 -29.54 -17.25
CA ILE A 132 -52.47 -28.49 -16.22
C ILE A 132 -52.30 -29.09 -14.81
N LEU A 133 -53.07 -30.12 -14.46
CA LEU A 133 -52.94 -30.85 -13.19
C LEU A 133 -51.63 -31.67 -13.15
N GLY A 134 -51.20 -32.26 -14.26
CA GLY A 134 -49.90 -32.92 -14.36
C GLY A 134 -48.72 -31.96 -14.18
N LEU A 135 -48.87 -30.68 -14.57
CA LEU A 135 -47.89 -29.63 -14.25
C LEU A 135 -47.85 -29.30 -12.75
N LYS A 136 -48.97 -29.42 -12.03
CA LYS A 136 -49.10 -29.18 -10.57
C LYS A 136 -48.40 -30.26 -9.73
N GLU A 137 -48.55 -31.54 -10.09
CA GLU A 137 -48.04 -32.66 -9.28
C GLU A 137 -46.50 -32.74 -9.23
N GLY A 138 -45.81 -32.10 -10.19
CA GLY A 138 -44.34 -32.09 -10.25
C GLY A 138 -43.65 -30.88 -9.65
N VAL A 139 -44.37 -29.83 -9.20
CA VAL A 139 -43.72 -28.58 -8.69
C VAL A 139 -43.07 -28.79 -7.32
N ASP A 140 -43.65 -29.67 -6.49
CA ASP A 140 -43.17 -29.89 -5.12
C ASP A 140 -42.15 -31.02 -4.99
N THR A 141 -42.15 -31.98 -5.92
CA THR A 141 -41.45 -33.26 -5.75
C THR A 141 -40.28 -33.47 -6.70
N ASP A 142 -40.21 -32.78 -7.84
CA ASP A 142 -39.20 -33.05 -8.87
C ASP A 142 -38.45 -31.78 -9.32
N ARG A 143 -37.13 -31.73 -9.03
CA ARG A 143 -36.22 -30.69 -9.55
C ARG A 143 -36.15 -30.70 -11.09
N SER A 144 -36.66 -31.75 -11.73
CA SER A 144 -36.73 -31.93 -13.17
C SER A 144 -37.96 -31.30 -13.82
N ASN A 145 -38.86 -30.68 -13.04
CA ASN A 145 -40.04 -29.98 -13.56
C ASN A 145 -39.63 -28.95 -14.63
N VAL A 146 -40.23 -29.03 -15.83
CA VAL A 146 -39.90 -28.20 -16.99
C VAL A 146 -39.94 -26.69 -16.68
N LEU A 147 -40.82 -26.27 -15.76
CA LEU A 147 -40.97 -24.88 -15.34
C LEU A 147 -39.84 -24.39 -14.43
N LEU A 148 -39.24 -25.29 -13.64
CA LEU A 148 -38.22 -24.96 -12.64
C LEU A 148 -36.81 -25.32 -13.09
N LYS A 149 -36.67 -26.25 -14.05
CA LYS A 149 -35.40 -26.86 -14.45
C LYS A 149 -34.33 -25.85 -14.81
N GLU A 150 -34.66 -24.81 -15.57
CA GLU A 150 -33.67 -23.80 -15.97
C GLU A 150 -33.22 -22.94 -14.78
N ALA A 151 -34.16 -22.49 -13.93
CA ALA A 151 -33.86 -21.65 -12.78
C ALA A 151 -33.07 -22.42 -11.71
N LEU A 152 -33.49 -23.64 -11.38
CA LEU A 152 -32.79 -24.51 -10.43
C LEU A 152 -31.43 -24.97 -10.98
N SER A 153 -31.29 -25.24 -12.27
CA SER A 153 -29.99 -25.58 -12.88
C SER A 153 -29.02 -24.39 -12.85
N LYS A 154 -29.49 -23.16 -13.10
CA LYS A 154 -28.68 -21.94 -12.93
C LYS A 154 -28.26 -21.74 -11.47
N LEU A 155 -29.15 -22.00 -10.52
CA LEU A 155 -28.86 -21.94 -9.09
C LEU A 155 -27.82 -23.00 -8.68
N ASP A 156 -27.96 -24.26 -9.13
CA ASP A 156 -26.98 -25.33 -8.88
C ASP A 156 -25.60 -24.99 -9.49
N THR A 157 -25.59 -24.42 -10.69
CA THR A 157 -24.35 -23.96 -11.34
C THR A 157 -23.67 -22.86 -10.52
N ALA A 158 -24.44 -21.88 -10.04
CA ALA A 158 -23.95 -20.81 -9.20
C ALA A 158 -23.44 -21.34 -7.83
N LYS A 159 -24.18 -22.26 -7.22
CA LYS A 159 -23.79 -22.95 -5.97
C LYS A 159 -22.47 -23.69 -6.16
N THR A 160 -22.31 -24.43 -7.25
CA THR A 160 -21.11 -25.20 -7.56
C THR A 160 -19.90 -24.27 -7.69
N LYS A 161 -20.02 -23.19 -8.46
CA LYS A 161 -18.97 -22.17 -8.60
C LYS A 161 -18.61 -21.53 -7.26
N PHE A 162 -19.61 -21.19 -6.44
CA PHE A 162 -19.35 -20.62 -5.12
C PHE A 162 -18.63 -21.63 -4.19
N ASN A 163 -19.03 -22.91 -4.23
CA ASN A 163 -18.35 -23.98 -3.49
C ASN A 163 -16.89 -24.16 -3.95
N GLU A 164 -16.60 -24.06 -5.24
CA GLU A 164 -15.22 -24.06 -5.73
C GLU A 164 -14.40 -22.89 -5.18
N ASP A 165 -14.97 -21.68 -5.19
CA ASP A 165 -14.29 -20.48 -4.69
C ASP A 165 -14.09 -20.53 -3.16
N THR A 166 -15.07 -21.01 -2.40
CA THR A 166 -14.89 -21.26 -0.95
C THR A 166 -13.86 -22.35 -0.67
N GLY A 167 -13.76 -23.38 -1.52
CA GLY A 167 -12.72 -24.39 -1.46
C GLY A 167 -11.31 -23.80 -1.64
N LYS A 168 -11.15 -22.86 -2.60
CA LYS A 168 -9.90 -22.11 -2.78
C LYS A 168 -9.57 -21.28 -1.54
N ILE A 169 -10.54 -20.54 -1.01
CA ILE A 169 -10.35 -19.74 0.22
C ILE A 169 -9.91 -20.63 1.39
N SER A 170 -10.54 -21.80 1.56
CA SER A 170 -10.15 -22.78 2.58
C SER A 170 -8.72 -23.29 2.40
N THR A 171 -8.32 -23.55 1.16
CA THR A 171 -6.97 -24.02 0.82
C THR A 171 -5.93 -22.95 1.11
N GLU A 172 -6.15 -21.72 0.63
CA GLU A 172 -5.26 -20.59 0.90
C GLU A 172 -5.15 -20.27 2.40
N THR A 173 -6.27 -20.36 3.13
CA THR A 173 -6.28 -20.14 4.59
C THR A 173 -5.44 -21.18 5.33
N LYS A 174 -5.43 -22.44 4.88
CA LYS A 174 -4.54 -23.49 5.43
C LYS A 174 -3.06 -23.20 5.12
N ASN A 175 -2.78 -22.63 3.95
CA ASN A 175 -1.43 -22.28 3.51
C ASN A 175 -0.86 -21.02 4.18
N LEU A 176 -1.68 -20.20 4.85
CA LEU A 176 -1.23 -18.97 5.50
C LEU A 176 -0.08 -19.19 6.49
N GLU A 177 -0.07 -20.28 7.26
CA GLU A 177 1.03 -20.59 8.18
C GLU A 177 2.35 -20.77 7.44
N SER A 178 2.33 -21.61 6.40
CA SER A 178 3.48 -21.86 5.54
C SER A 178 3.98 -20.58 4.88
N ASN A 179 3.05 -19.74 4.39
CA ASN A 179 3.38 -18.47 3.77
C ASN A 179 3.96 -17.48 4.78
N PHE A 180 3.42 -17.39 6.00
CA PHE A 180 3.95 -16.55 7.06
C PHE A 180 5.34 -16.99 7.50
N ASP A 181 5.53 -18.29 7.72
CA ASP A 181 6.82 -18.85 8.10
C ASP A 181 7.87 -18.62 7.01
N THR A 182 7.52 -18.88 5.76
CA THR A 182 8.44 -18.82 4.61
C THR A 182 8.78 -17.39 4.19
N HIS A 183 7.79 -16.49 4.15
CA HIS A 183 7.98 -15.15 3.56
C HIS A 183 8.17 -14.04 4.58
N ILE A 184 7.87 -14.26 5.85
CA ILE A 184 7.96 -13.21 6.89
C ILE A 184 8.89 -13.65 8.03
N LYS A 185 8.54 -14.73 8.74
CA LYS A 185 9.23 -15.11 9.97
C LYS A 185 10.66 -15.59 9.71
N THR A 186 10.85 -16.51 8.77
CA THR A 186 12.16 -17.07 8.44
C THR A 186 13.11 -16.00 7.91
N PRO A 187 12.74 -15.17 6.92
CA PRO A 187 13.62 -14.10 6.44
C PRO A 187 14.01 -13.10 7.54
N LEU A 188 13.09 -12.71 8.42
CA LEU A 188 13.40 -11.80 9.54
C LEU A 188 14.36 -12.45 10.54
N LYS A 189 14.13 -13.73 10.89
CA LYS A 189 15.01 -14.49 11.78
C LYS A 189 16.41 -14.63 11.21
N GLU A 190 16.53 -15.01 9.93
CA GLU A 190 17.81 -15.12 9.24
C GLU A 190 18.56 -13.79 9.20
N LYS A 191 17.85 -12.68 8.95
CA LYS A 191 18.46 -11.34 8.97
C LYS A 191 18.96 -10.94 10.34
N LEU A 192 18.22 -11.27 11.41
CA LEU A 192 18.69 -11.05 12.79
C LEU A 192 19.92 -11.90 13.11
N GLN A 193 19.92 -13.18 12.70
CA GLN A 193 21.08 -14.06 12.86
C GLN A 193 22.31 -13.54 12.08
N GLN A 194 22.13 -13.02 10.87
CA GLN A 194 23.22 -12.38 10.11
C GLN A 194 23.81 -11.19 10.87
N VAL A 195 22.98 -10.37 11.51
CA VAL A 195 23.45 -9.26 12.36
C VAL A 195 24.23 -9.78 13.56
N ASP A 196 23.71 -10.79 14.27
CA ASP A 196 24.38 -11.41 15.42
C ASP A 196 25.74 -12.00 15.02
N SER A 197 25.78 -12.77 13.93
CA SER A 197 27.02 -13.34 13.40
C SER A 197 28.01 -12.26 12.98
N ALA A 198 27.56 -11.16 12.39
CA ALA A 198 28.44 -10.04 12.04
C ALA A 198 29.02 -9.36 13.30
N ILE A 199 28.22 -9.22 14.36
CA ILE A 199 28.66 -8.68 15.65
C ILE A 199 29.67 -9.62 16.31
N GLU A 200 29.42 -10.93 16.29
CA GLU A 200 30.35 -11.94 16.80
C GLU A 200 31.66 -11.94 16.01
N GLN A 201 31.60 -11.95 14.67
CA GLN A 201 32.78 -11.86 13.78
C GLN A 201 33.60 -10.60 14.04
N LEU A 202 32.93 -9.46 14.24
CA LEU A 202 33.60 -8.23 14.65
C LEU A 202 34.24 -8.39 16.03
N GLY A 203 33.52 -8.97 16.98
CA GLY A 203 33.96 -9.25 18.34
C GLY A 203 35.16 -10.19 18.43
N GLU A 204 35.36 -11.09 17.46
CA GLU A 204 36.55 -11.94 17.38
C GLU A 204 37.86 -11.16 17.18
N LYS A 205 37.77 -9.92 16.67
CA LYS A 205 38.93 -9.03 16.53
C LYS A 205 39.33 -8.38 17.87
N PHE A 206 38.54 -8.56 18.92
CA PHE A 206 38.74 -7.97 20.24
C PHE A 206 38.90 -9.06 21.29
N GLU A 207 40.15 -9.41 21.60
CA GLU A 207 40.48 -10.40 22.62
C GLU A 207 40.46 -9.77 24.02
N MET A 208 39.54 -10.23 24.87
CA MET A 208 39.37 -9.74 26.24
C MET A 208 40.48 -10.29 27.16
N LYS A 209 40.68 -9.66 28.33
CA LYS A 209 41.78 -9.99 29.27
C LYS A 209 41.79 -11.44 29.78
N ASN A 210 40.69 -12.17 29.62
CA ASN A 210 40.54 -13.58 30.01
C ASN A 210 40.55 -14.54 28.79
N GLY A 211 40.99 -14.08 27.62
CA GLY A 211 40.98 -14.87 26.38
C GLY A 211 39.59 -15.06 25.76
N GLN A 212 38.55 -14.46 26.32
CA GLN A 212 37.21 -14.48 25.72
C GLN A 212 37.12 -13.45 24.58
N LYS A 213 36.33 -13.78 23.57
CA LYS A 213 35.96 -12.86 22.49
C LYS A 213 34.76 -12.03 22.91
N ALA A 214 34.72 -10.76 22.49
CA ALA A 214 33.54 -9.92 22.70
C ALA A 214 32.36 -10.48 21.89
N LYS A 215 31.16 -10.51 22.48
CA LYS A 215 29.94 -11.09 21.87
C LYS A 215 28.91 -10.03 21.46
N ASN A 216 29.06 -8.80 21.93
CA ASN A 216 28.10 -7.73 21.75
C ASN A 216 28.80 -6.36 21.68
N PHE A 217 28.05 -5.31 21.29
CA PHE A 217 28.64 -3.98 21.14
C PHE A 217 29.15 -3.42 22.47
N ALA A 218 28.46 -3.67 23.58
CA ALA A 218 28.90 -3.19 24.89
C ALA A 218 30.29 -3.72 25.27
N GLU A 219 30.56 -5.00 25.01
CA GLU A 219 31.87 -5.62 25.24
C GLU A 219 32.94 -5.09 24.31
N ILE A 220 32.64 -4.92 23.02
CA ILE A 220 33.58 -4.33 22.03
C ILE A 220 33.99 -2.92 22.46
N PHE A 221 33.01 -2.06 22.76
CA PHE A 221 33.27 -0.68 23.16
C PHE A 221 34.00 -0.60 24.50
N LYS A 222 33.69 -1.49 25.43
CA LYS A 222 34.42 -1.61 26.70
C LYS A 222 35.88 -2.01 26.46
N HIS A 223 36.15 -2.95 25.57
CA HIS A 223 37.51 -3.32 25.21
C HIS A 223 38.30 -2.13 24.64
N ILE A 224 37.72 -1.43 23.65
CA ILE A 224 38.34 -0.26 23.02
C ILE A 224 38.60 0.81 24.08
N LYS A 225 37.63 1.07 24.96
CA LYS A 225 37.79 1.99 26.10
C LYS A 225 38.97 1.60 26.98
N ASP A 226 39.06 0.34 27.39
CA ASP A 226 40.12 -0.13 28.27
C ASP A 226 41.51 0.04 27.61
N ARG A 227 41.64 -0.27 26.31
CA ARG A 227 42.89 -0.06 25.56
C ARG A 227 43.24 1.42 25.40
N VAL A 228 42.27 2.26 25.09
CA VAL A 228 42.47 3.73 25.04
C VAL A 228 42.82 4.27 26.44
N GLY A 229 42.24 3.71 27.50
CA GLY A 229 42.58 3.99 28.89
C GLY A 229 44.03 3.62 29.24
N GLU A 230 44.52 2.48 28.75
CA GLU A 230 45.92 2.07 28.89
C GLU A 230 46.88 3.04 28.17
N ILE A 231 46.53 3.48 26.95
CA ILE A 231 47.30 4.48 26.19
C ILE A 231 47.29 5.83 26.90
N LYS A 232 46.12 6.31 27.32
CA LYS A 232 45.96 7.54 28.11
C LYS A 232 46.83 7.46 29.36
N GLY A 233 46.73 6.36 30.08
CA GLY A 233 47.47 6.08 31.30
C GLY A 233 47.07 7.00 32.46
N ASN A 234 48.04 7.24 33.33
CA ASN A 234 47.82 7.97 34.58
C ASN A 234 49.08 8.76 34.95
N GLY A 235 48.93 10.08 35.09
CA GLY A 235 50.03 10.98 35.42
C GLY A 235 50.65 10.72 36.79
N ARG A 236 49.86 10.34 37.81
CA ARG A 236 50.36 10.03 39.17
C ARG A 236 51.20 8.76 39.17
N GLN A 237 50.78 7.73 38.43
CA GLN A 237 51.50 6.47 38.32
C GLN A 237 52.61 6.50 37.26
N LYS A 238 52.77 7.63 36.56
CA LYS A 238 53.75 7.81 35.46
C LYS A 238 53.62 6.73 34.38
N LYS A 239 52.39 6.35 34.03
CA LYS A 239 52.05 5.36 32.98
C LYS A 239 51.35 6.02 31.80
N GLY A 240 51.53 5.44 30.61
CA GLY A 240 50.92 5.92 29.37
C GLY A 240 51.31 7.36 29.02
N LEU A 241 50.50 7.99 28.18
CA LEU A 241 50.71 9.34 27.69
C LEU A 241 50.71 10.38 28.81
N ASP A 242 49.74 10.32 29.73
CA ASP A 242 49.67 11.21 30.89
C ASP A 242 50.93 11.09 31.76
N GLY A 243 51.51 9.89 31.85
CA GLY A 243 52.76 9.64 32.54
C GLY A 243 53.97 10.28 31.87
N ILE A 244 54.05 10.23 30.54
CA ILE A 244 55.11 10.88 29.76
C ILE A 244 55.03 12.40 29.96
N VAL A 245 53.84 12.99 29.78
CA VAL A 245 53.61 14.42 29.99
C VAL A 245 53.98 14.83 31.42
N ALA A 246 53.56 14.06 32.43
CA ALA A 246 53.89 14.33 33.83
C ALA A 246 55.41 14.30 34.11
N ARG A 247 56.17 13.41 33.45
CA ARG A 247 57.64 13.37 33.59
C ARG A 247 58.30 14.62 33.02
N PHE A 248 57.87 15.09 31.84
CA PHE A 248 58.41 16.33 31.28
C PHE A 248 58.01 17.56 32.09
N GLN A 249 56.77 17.63 32.59
CA GLN A 249 56.36 18.70 33.49
C GLN A 249 57.16 18.69 34.80
N THR A 250 57.50 17.51 35.31
CA THR A 250 58.39 17.35 36.46
C THR A 250 59.79 17.83 36.13
N TYR A 251 60.35 17.43 34.99
CA TYR A 251 61.65 17.92 34.50
C TYR A 251 61.68 19.45 34.42
N VAL A 252 60.67 20.08 33.81
CA VAL A 252 60.60 21.54 33.71
C VAL A 252 60.61 22.20 35.09
N ARG A 253 59.81 21.67 36.01
CA ARG A 253 59.73 22.18 37.39
C ARG A 253 61.05 21.99 38.13
N GLU A 254 61.66 20.82 38.03
CA GLU A 254 62.90 20.48 38.73
C GLU A 254 64.08 21.32 38.21
N VAL A 255 64.23 21.47 36.89
CA VAL A 255 65.29 22.31 36.31
C VAL A 255 65.06 23.78 36.69
N GLY A 256 63.83 24.29 36.57
CA GLY A 256 63.50 25.66 36.99
C GLY A 256 63.79 25.91 38.47
N ASN A 257 63.41 24.99 39.34
CA ASN A 257 63.71 25.06 40.77
C ASN A 257 65.21 24.92 41.07
N ASN A 258 65.94 24.11 40.30
CA ASN A 258 67.38 23.92 40.47
C ASN A 258 68.19 25.11 39.93
N MET A 259 67.66 25.88 38.97
CA MET A 259 68.22 27.18 38.59
C MET A 259 68.11 28.20 39.74
N LYS A 260 67.00 28.18 40.49
CA LYS A 260 66.81 29.05 41.67
C LYS A 260 67.82 28.80 42.80
N LYS A 261 68.34 27.58 42.89
CA LYS A 261 69.30 27.15 43.93
C LYS A 261 70.74 27.59 43.63
N GLU A 262 70.93 28.79 43.09
CA GLU A 262 72.21 29.27 42.59
C GLU A 262 73.35 29.21 43.64
N LEU A 263 73.04 29.43 44.93
CA LEU A 263 74.03 29.34 46.01
C LEU A 263 74.25 27.93 46.59
N ALA A 264 73.28 27.02 46.43
CA ALA A 264 73.36 25.74 47.08
C ALA A 264 74.49 24.88 46.49
N THR A 265 74.96 23.91 47.25
CA THR A 265 75.86 22.84 46.77
C THR A 265 75.15 21.86 45.83
N THR A 266 73.91 22.16 45.45
CA THR A 266 73.06 21.38 44.55
C THR A 266 72.26 22.36 43.68
N GLY A 267 72.19 22.15 42.37
CA GLY A 267 71.50 23.07 41.47
C GLY A 267 72.05 23.01 40.06
N THR A 268 71.33 23.60 39.11
CA THR A 268 71.71 23.54 37.67
C THR A 268 72.97 24.35 37.43
N VAL A 269 73.02 25.60 37.92
CA VAL A 269 74.20 26.47 37.82
C VAL A 269 75.40 25.87 38.55
N HIS A 270 75.19 25.28 39.73
CA HIS A 270 76.24 24.59 40.47
C HIS A 270 76.81 23.40 39.67
N ALA A 271 75.95 22.57 39.08
CA ALA A 271 76.39 21.42 38.27
C ALA A 271 77.18 21.85 37.02
N TRP A 272 76.77 22.92 36.35
CA TRP A 272 77.54 23.51 35.24
C TRP A 272 78.90 24.02 35.72
N LEU A 273 78.93 24.82 36.79
CA LEU A 273 80.19 25.33 37.35
C LEU A 273 81.14 24.20 37.77
N ASP A 274 80.65 23.17 38.44
CA ASP A 274 81.44 22.01 38.85
C ASP A 274 82.01 21.27 37.63
N SER A 275 81.18 21.05 36.60
CA SER A 275 81.61 20.45 35.34
C SER A 275 82.67 21.30 34.63
N ILE A 276 82.47 22.62 34.54
CA ILE A 276 83.41 23.56 33.92
C ILE A 276 84.76 23.50 34.65
N LEU A 277 84.77 23.60 35.98
CA LEU A 277 85.99 23.63 36.77
C LEU A 277 86.76 22.30 36.75
N LYS A 278 86.07 21.16 36.56
CA LYS A 278 86.69 19.82 36.49
C LYS A 278 87.07 19.36 35.09
N HIS A 279 86.30 19.76 34.08
CA HIS A 279 86.34 19.11 32.76
C HIS A 279 86.56 20.08 31.60
N ASN A 280 86.36 21.39 31.77
CA ASN A 280 86.67 22.33 30.70
C ASN A 280 88.20 22.48 30.57
N GLY A 281 88.75 22.00 29.45
CA GLY A 281 90.20 21.94 29.25
C GLY A 281 90.93 23.29 29.39
N VAL A 282 90.31 24.39 28.94
CA VAL A 282 90.88 25.73 29.05
C VAL A 282 90.89 26.20 30.50
N VAL A 283 89.78 26.03 31.21
CA VAL A 283 89.66 26.40 32.63
C VAL A 283 90.61 25.57 33.49
N VAL A 284 90.61 24.25 33.32
CA VAL A 284 91.48 23.32 34.06
C VAL A 284 92.96 23.65 33.82
N TYR A 285 93.34 23.94 32.56
CA TYR A 285 94.71 24.34 32.23
C TYR A 285 95.10 25.63 32.97
N ARG A 286 94.24 26.66 32.95
CA ARG A 286 94.54 27.93 33.61
C ARG A 286 94.55 27.81 35.14
N LEU A 287 93.64 27.03 35.73
CA LEU A 287 93.63 26.73 37.16
C LEU A 287 94.93 26.06 37.63
N ARG A 288 95.55 25.20 36.82
CA ARG A 288 96.85 24.57 37.15
C ARG A 288 98.02 25.57 37.18
N ASN A 289 97.92 26.66 36.43
CA ASN A 289 98.96 27.68 36.32
C ASN A 289 98.79 28.80 37.36
N ILE A 290 97.72 28.76 38.17
CA ILE A 290 97.61 29.61 39.35
C ILE A 290 98.47 28.98 40.45
N ASN A 291 99.52 29.68 40.89
CA ASN A 291 100.43 29.26 41.94
C ASN A 291 99.70 29.16 43.30
N SER A 292 99.00 28.06 43.54
CA SER A 292 98.30 27.75 44.77
C SER A 292 98.67 26.34 45.27
N VAL A 293 98.86 26.22 46.58
CA VAL A 293 99.33 24.99 47.24
C VAL A 293 98.20 23.94 47.36
N ASN A 294 96.93 24.35 47.20
CA ASN A 294 95.77 23.45 47.32
C ASN A 294 94.76 23.64 46.17
N LYS A 295 94.82 22.75 45.17
CA LYS A 295 93.94 22.77 43.99
C LYS A 295 92.47 22.53 44.32
N ASN A 296 92.17 21.74 45.36
CA ASN A 296 90.79 21.47 45.79
C ASN A 296 90.18 22.72 46.44
N ALA A 297 90.94 23.41 47.29
CA ALA A 297 90.51 24.68 47.89
C ALA A 297 90.31 25.76 46.81
N LEU A 298 91.14 25.78 45.76
CA LEU A 298 90.98 26.68 44.63
C LEU A 298 89.68 26.40 43.86
N HIS A 299 89.39 25.13 43.57
CA HIS A 299 88.14 24.74 42.91
C HIS A 299 86.91 25.15 43.71
N GLU A 300 86.90 24.88 45.02
CA GLU A 300 85.82 25.29 45.92
C GLU A 300 85.68 26.81 45.98
N THR A 301 86.79 27.54 46.05
CA THR A 301 86.81 29.00 46.04
C THR A 301 86.18 29.56 44.78
N PHE A 302 86.61 29.09 43.61
CA PHE A 302 86.02 29.51 42.33
C PHE A 302 84.53 29.22 42.29
N SER A 303 84.10 28.04 42.71
CA SER A 303 82.69 27.67 42.75
C SER A 303 81.89 28.61 43.67
N ASN A 304 82.34 28.81 44.91
CA ASN A 304 81.61 29.58 45.91
C ASN A 304 81.57 31.07 45.58
N GLN A 305 82.71 31.67 45.24
CA GLN A 305 82.79 33.10 44.93
C GLN A 305 82.04 33.44 43.64
N THR A 306 82.07 32.56 42.62
CA THR A 306 81.28 32.76 41.39
C THR A 306 79.79 32.73 41.69
N LYS A 307 79.29 31.75 42.46
CA LYS A 307 77.88 31.68 42.86
C LYS A 307 77.43 32.91 43.65
N GLU A 308 78.25 33.37 44.61
CA GLU A 308 77.98 34.57 45.40
C GLU A 308 77.86 35.81 44.50
N LYS A 309 78.81 35.98 43.59
CA LYS A 309 78.80 37.12 42.66
C LYS A 309 77.59 37.10 41.71
N LEU A 310 77.21 35.93 41.20
CA LEU A 310 76.03 35.79 40.33
C LEU A 310 74.73 36.16 41.06
N ARG A 311 74.60 35.74 42.33
CA ARG A 311 73.48 36.14 43.19
C ARG A 311 73.44 37.64 43.43
N ASP A 312 74.58 38.25 43.75
CA ASP A 312 74.65 39.69 44.02
C ASP A 312 74.26 40.52 42.79
N ALA A 313 74.65 40.04 41.60
CA ALA A 313 74.21 40.60 40.33
C ALA A 313 72.76 40.23 39.95
N LYS A 314 72.07 39.42 40.77
CA LYS A 314 70.67 39.02 40.59
C LYS A 314 70.39 38.37 39.23
N VAL A 315 71.36 37.62 38.68
CA VAL A 315 71.28 37.06 37.32
C VAL A 315 70.03 36.18 37.16
N TYR A 316 69.81 35.23 38.06
CA TYR A 316 68.61 34.39 38.04
C TYR A 316 67.33 35.19 38.29
N ILE A 317 67.30 36.08 39.28
CA ILE A 317 66.10 36.84 39.65
C ILE A 317 65.62 37.69 38.47
N GLU A 318 66.55 38.34 37.75
CA GLU A 318 66.19 39.14 36.59
C GLU A 318 65.72 38.28 35.41
N ALA A 319 66.31 37.11 35.21
CA ALA A 319 65.85 36.16 34.20
C ALA A 319 64.44 35.61 34.52
N GLU A 320 64.19 35.20 35.77
CA GLU A 320 62.89 34.70 36.25
C GLU A 320 61.81 35.78 36.18
N ARG A 321 62.16 37.04 36.51
CA ARG A 321 61.23 38.18 36.41
C ARG A 321 60.72 38.39 34.99
N GLN A 322 61.59 38.23 33.98
CA GLN A 322 61.22 38.43 32.58
C GLN A 322 60.56 37.19 31.96
N HIS A 323 61.00 35.99 32.34
CA HIS A 323 60.48 34.74 31.80
C HIS A 323 60.17 33.74 32.91
N PRO A 324 59.10 33.97 33.70
CA PRO A 324 58.68 33.03 34.74
C PRO A 324 58.14 31.75 34.11
N ILE A 325 58.42 30.60 34.74
CA ILE A 325 57.84 29.33 34.32
C ILE A 325 56.41 29.24 34.87
N PRO A 326 55.38 29.12 34.02
CA PRO A 326 54.01 29.12 34.50
C PRO A 326 53.68 27.85 35.29
N HIS A 327 52.88 28.02 36.35
CA HIS A 327 52.42 26.91 37.18
C HIS A 327 51.40 26.01 36.47
N ASN A 328 50.67 26.56 35.51
CA ASN A 328 49.67 25.91 34.66
C ASN A 328 50.04 26.10 33.18
N GLY A 329 49.37 25.39 32.27
CA GLY A 329 49.63 25.48 30.83
C GLY A 329 50.10 24.17 30.22
N THR A 330 50.13 24.15 28.90
CA THR A 330 50.51 23.01 28.06
C THR A 330 51.98 22.65 28.27
N LEU A 331 52.39 21.44 27.86
CA LEU A 331 53.78 21.04 27.97
C LEU A 331 54.68 21.93 27.09
N ALA A 332 54.23 22.24 25.88
CA ALA A 332 54.94 23.13 24.97
C ALA A 332 55.18 24.53 25.55
N GLU A 333 54.16 25.14 26.16
CA GLU A 333 54.28 26.46 26.82
C GLU A 333 55.30 26.45 27.95
N ARG A 334 55.28 25.40 28.78
CA ARG A 334 56.18 25.27 29.93
C ARG A 334 57.62 25.07 29.50
N LEU A 335 57.87 24.23 28.50
CA LEU A 335 59.21 24.01 27.95
C LEU A 335 59.74 25.27 27.25
N ALA A 336 58.90 25.99 26.51
CA ALA A 336 59.27 27.28 25.91
C ALA A 336 59.63 28.30 26.99
N SER A 337 58.88 28.35 28.09
CA SER A 337 59.16 29.24 29.22
C SER A 337 60.50 28.88 29.90
N LEU A 338 60.77 27.59 30.11
CA LEU A 338 62.06 27.14 30.65
C LEU A 338 63.22 27.49 29.71
N LYS A 339 63.07 27.26 28.41
CA LYS A 339 64.06 27.66 27.40
C LYS A 339 64.36 29.16 27.51
N ASN A 340 63.32 29.98 27.46
CA ASN A 340 63.47 31.43 27.50
C ASN A 340 64.08 31.93 28.82
N LEU A 341 63.73 31.29 29.94
CA LEU A 341 64.38 31.55 31.24
C LEU A 341 65.89 31.32 31.17
N ILE A 342 66.32 30.18 30.60
CA ILE A 342 67.73 29.82 30.51
C ILE A 342 68.47 30.72 29.50
N GLU A 343 67.88 31.02 28.34
CA GLU A 343 68.46 31.99 27.39
C GLU A 343 68.61 33.37 28.01
N LYS A 344 67.62 33.79 28.80
CA LYS A 344 67.66 35.07 29.48
C LYS A 344 68.70 35.09 30.58
N TYR A 345 68.85 34.00 31.34
CA TYR A 345 69.94 33.86 32.31
C TYR A 345 71.29 34.09 31.64
N ALA A 346 71.55 33.43 30.51
CA ALA A 346 72.78 33.62 29.74
C ALA A 346 72.95 35.06 29.24
N SER A 347 71.88 35.69 28.75
CA SER A 347 71.91 37.08 28.28
C SER A 347 72.15 38.09 29.40
N VAL A 348 71.58 37.88 30.59
CA VAL A 348 71.82 38.74 31.76
C VAL A 348 73.27 38.60 32.21
N LEU A 349 73.79 37.36 32.26
CA LEU A 349 75.18 37.11 32.61
C LEU A 349 76.17 37.74 31.61
N ASP A 350 75.92 37.62 30.30
CA ASP A 350 76.76 38.30 29.31
C ASP A 350 76.70 39.81 29.43
N GLY A 351 75.52 40.37 29.76
CA GLY A 351 75.36 41.80 29.99
C GLY A 351 76.13 42.27 31.22
N THR A 352 76.18 41.47 32.29
CA THR A 352 76.95 41.81 33.50
C THR A 352 78.45 41.71 33.27
N ILE A 353 78.91 40.78 32.43
CA ILE A 353 80.33 40.64 32.05
C ILE A 353 80.77 41.78 31.11
N ASN A 354 79.95 42.11 30.11
CA ASN A 354 80.32 43.04 29.03
C ASN A 354 79.84 44.50 29.27
N ASN A 355 79.70 44.94 30.52
CA ASN A 355 79.11 46.24 30.87
C ASN A 355 80.04 47.46 30.64
N GLY A 356 81.18 47.29 29.95
CA GLY A 356 82.14 48.35 29.62
C GLY A 356 83.13 48.73 30.74
N THR A 357 82.83 48.44 32.00
CA THR A 357 83.74 48.72 33.14
C THR A 357 84.50 47.48 33.63
N ASN A 358 84.07 46.29 33.24
CA ASN A 358 84.60 45.01 33.71
C ASN A 358 84.56 44.85 35.25
N ASP A 359 83.67 45.61 35.92
CA ASP A 359 83.56 45.63 37.39
C ASP A 359 83.11 44.28 37.96
N PHE A 360 82.28 43.55 37.20
CA PHE A 360 81.81 42.23 37.61
C PHE A 360 82.98 41.24 37.71
N VAL A 361 83.78 41.12 36.64
CA VAL A 361 84.96 40.24 36.59
C VAL A 361 86.02 40.71 37.57
N THR A 362 86.33 42.01 37.60
CA THR A 362 87.35 42.58 38.50
C THR A 362 86.97 42.34 39.96
N GLY A 363 85.70 42.51 40.31
CA GLY A 363 85.18 42.23 41.64
C GLY A 363 85.26 40.73 41.99
N LEU A 364 84.91 39.84 41.07
CA LEU A 364 85.01 38.39 41.28
C LEU A 364 86.47 37.93 41.43
N VAL A 365 87.39 38.49 40.62
CA VAL A 365 88.83 38.27 40.75
C VAL A 365 89.31 38.70 42.15
N GLY A 366 88.89 39.87 42.65
CA GLY A 366 89.25 40.33 43.98
C GLY A 366 88.70 39.44 45.11
N MET A 367 87.47 38.94 44.96
CA MET A 367 86.85 37.98 45.88
C MET A 367 87.64 36.67 45.94
N ILE A 368 87.99 36.10 44.78
CA ILE A 368 88.79 34.86 44.70
C ILE A 368 90.20 35.08 45.25
N GLU A 369 90.86 36.18 44.87
CA GLU A 369 92.20 36.52 45.35
C GLU A 369 92.25 36.61 46.88
N THR A 370 91.27 37.31 47.47
CA THR A 370 91.15 37.46 48.93
C THR A 370 90.98 36.10 49.61
N GLN A 371 90.10 35.25 49.09
CA GLN A 371 89.85 33.94 49.66
C GLN A 371 91.05 33.00 49.51
N VAL A 372 91.80 33.08 48.40
CA VAL A 372 93.03 32.31 48.20
C VAL A 372 94.15 32.75 49.17
N ARG A 373 94.29 34.06 49.41
CA ARG A 373 95.24 34.60 50.41
C ARG A 373 94.93 34.08 51.82
N ASN A 374 93.65 33.96 52.17
CA ASN A 374 93.22 33.45 53.48
C ASN A 374 93.68 32.00 53.74
N TYR A 375 94.05 31.23 52.71
CA TYR A 375 94.68 29.91 52.89
C TYR A 375 96.19 29.96 53.16
N GLY A 376 96.76 31.15 53.45
CA GLY A 376 98.18 31.32 53.77
C GLY A 376 99.11 31.23 52.55
N THR A 377 98.57 31.43 51.34
CA THR A 377 99.33 31.34 50.09
C THR A 377 99.71 32.74 49.59
N SER A 378 100.81 32.83 48.82
CA SER A 378 101.15 34.07 48.10
C SER A 378 100.01 34.46 47.16
N PRO A 379 99.76 35.77 46.95
CA PRO A 379 98.66 36.22 46.11
C PRO A 379 98.73 35.56 44.72
N PRO A 380 97.64 34.96 44.23
CA PRO A 380 97.61 34.41 42.89
C PRO A 380 97.87 35.51 41.86
N ASP A 381 98.69 35.22 40.85
CA ASP A 381 98.98 36.18 39.79
C ASP A 381 97.70 36.55 39.03
N ARG A 382 97.35 37.85 39.06
CA ARG A 382 96.16 38.37 38.38
C ARG A 382 96.22 38.19 36.87
N THR A 383 97.41 38.03 36.28
CA THR A 383 97.59 37.71 34.85
C THR A 383 97.05 36.32 34.47
N HIS A 384 96.97 35.40 35.44
CA HIS A 384 96.36 34.08 35.26
C HIS A 384 94.95 34.01 35.85
N LEU A 385 94.70 34.71 36.96
CA LEU A 385 93.40 34.70 37.63
C LEU A 385 92.30 35.35 36.78
N THR A 386 92.55 36.53 36.20
CA THR A 386 91.54 37.26 35.42
C THR A 386 91.06 36.46 34.19
N PRO A 387 91.97 35.95 33.32
CA PRO A 387 91.53 35.14 32.19
C PRO A 387 90.88 33.80 32.58
N THR A 388 91.16 33.28 33.78
CA THR A 388 90.48 32.08 34.30
C THR A 388 89.05 32.39 34.66
N VAL A 389 88.81 33.51 35.36
CA VAL A 389 87.45 33.97 35.70
C VAL A 389 86.64 34.24 34.43
N GLU A 390 87.22 34.94 33.47
CA GLU A 390 86.58 35.19 32.16
C GLU A 390 86.22 33.88 31.45
N ALA A 391 87.14 32.90 31.43
CA ALA A 391 86.89 31.60 30.82
C ALA A 391 85.77 30.81 31.54
N VAL A 392 85.71 30.85 32.88
CA VAL A 392 84.64 30.20 33.66
C VAL A 392 83.28 30.82 33.35
N LEU A 393 83.20 32.15 33.35
CA LEU A 393 81.95 32.87 33.10
C LEU A 393 81.48 32.67 31.64
N ALA A 394 82.39 32.74 30.66
CA ALA A 394 82.09 32.47 29.27
C ALA A 394 81.59 31.03 29.05
N ALA A 395 82.23 30.05 29.70
CA ALA A 395 81.78 28.65 29.65
C ALA A 395 80.40 28.47 30.30
N LEU A 396 80.12 29.16 31.40
CA LEU A 396 78.81 29.09 32.06
C LEU A 396 77.68 29.63 31.17
N THR A 397 77.91 30.78 30.54
CA THR A 397 76.99 31.33 29.55
C THR A 397 76.78 30.36 28.38
N ALA A 398 77.86 29.74 27.89
CA ALA A 398 77.78 28.75 26.81
C ALA A 398 76.96 27.53 27.19
N ASP A 399 77.13 26.98 28.40
CA ASP A 399 76.36 25.83 28.91
C ASP A 399 74.87 26.16 29.06
N ALA A 400 74.54 27.37 29.54
CA ALA A 400 73.16 27.84 29.60
C ALA A 400 72.54 27.92 28.19
N ARG A 401 73.20 28.59 27.23
CA ARG A 401 72.73 28.66 25.84
C ARG A 401 72.60 27.29 25.19
N ARG A 402 73.56 26.41 25.42
CA ARG A 402 73.52 25.03 24.93
C ARG A 402 72.31 24.29 25.47
N THR A 403 72.05 24.37 26.77
CA THR A 403 70.89 23.73 27.41
C THR A 403 69.58 24.25 26.83
N ALA A 404 69.44 25.57 26.66
CA ALA A 404 68.29 26.14 25.98
C ALA A 404 68.16 25.67 24.52
N GLY A 405 69.29 25.60 23.80
CA GLY A 405 69.37 25.08 22.44
C GLY A 405 68.94 23.62 22.35
N GLU A 406 69.31 22.77 23.31
CA GLU A 406 68.92 21.37 23.40
C GLU A 406 67.41 21.23 23.69
N ILE A 407 66.85 22.02 24.61
CA ILE A 407 65.39 22.08 24.83
C ILE A 407 64.68 22.51 23.54
N ASN A 408 65.22 23.51 22.86
CA ASN A 408 64.66 24.04 21.64
C ASN A 408 64.71 23.03 20.50
N SER A 409 65.82 22.33 20.28
CA SER A 409 65.97 21.40 19.15
C SER A 409 65.21 20.10 19.38
N LEU A 410 65.32 19.51 20.57
CA LEU A 410 64.76 18.19 20.86
C LEU A 410 63.26 18.24 21.14
N LEU A 411 62.78 19.26 21.86
CA LEU A 411 61.43 19.24 22.41
C LEU A 411 60.47 20.24 21.76
N LEU A 412 60.97 21.36 21.25
CA LEU A 412 60.14 22.44 20.67
C LEU A 412 60.15 22.44 19.14
N SER A 413 61.33 22.49 18.52
CA SER A 413 61.51 22.57 17.06
C SER A 413 61.20 21.25 16.37
N GLY A 414 61.52 20.12 17.03
CA GLY A 414 61.02 18.80 16.64
C GLY A 414 59.52 18.60 16.86
N ASN A 415 58.79 19.62 17.36
CA ASN A 415 57.37 19.60 17.68
C ASN A 415 56.92 18.50 18.67
N VAL A 416 57.84 17.83 19.37
CA VAL A 416 57.53 16.74 20.30
C VAL A 416 56.57 17.21 21.40
N ALA A 417 56.80 18.38 22.00
CA ALA A 417 55.93 18.89 23.05
C ALA A 417 54.50 19.17 22.55
N LYS A 418 54.38 19.83 21.39
CA LYS A 418 53.07 20.09 20.75
C LYS A 418 52.37 18.81 20.33
N MET A 419 53.13 17.82 19.83
CA MET A 419 52.61 16.50 19.48
C MET A 419 52.06 15.79 20.70
N LEU A 420 52.77 15.83 21.84
CA LEU A 420 52.28 15.28 23.11
C LEU A 420 51.02 16.01 23.59
N ASP A 421 50.98 17.34 23.55
CA ASP A 421 49.78 18.12 23.93
C ASP A 421 48.56 17.78 23.04
N ASN A 422 48.78 17.65 21.73
CA ASN A 422 47.73 17.25 20.77
C ASN A 422 47.26 15.81 21.01
N MET A 423 48.19 14.87 21.21
CA MET A 423 47.87 13.48 21.55
C MET A 423 47.07 13.42 22.84
N THR A 424 47.44 14.19 23.87
CA THR A 424 46.74 14.21 25.15
C THR A 424 45.30 14.68 24.94
N THR A 425 45.10 15.74 24.16
CA THR A 425 43.76 16.26 23.82
C THR A 425 42.93 15.20 23.09
N VAL A 426 43.47 14.56 22.05
CA VAL A 426 42.77 13.54 21.26
C VAL A 426 42.43 12.32 22.11
N VAL A 427 43.39 11.80 22.86
CA VAL A 427 43.21 10.59 23.68
C VAL A 427 42.23 10.85 24.83
N HIS A 428 42.26 12.02 25.47
CA HIS A 428 41.29 12.39 26.50
C HIS A 428 39.89 12.56 25.91
N GLY A 429 39.78 13.20 24.74
CA GLY A 429 38.51 13.33 24.02
C GLY A 429 37.89 11.98 23.65
N LEU A 430 38.70 11.10 23.05
CA LEU A 430 38.28 9.74 22.67
C LEU A 430 37.87 8.92 23.90
N HIS A 431 38.69 8.93 24.97
CA HIS A 431 38.36 8.25 26.22
C HIS A 431 37.03 8.75 26.81
N GLY A 432 36.82 10.07 26.85
CA GLY A 432 35.58 10.65 27.37
C GLY A 432 34.34 10.32 26.53
N GLN A 433 34.49 10.18 25.20
CA GLN A 433 33.40 9.69 24.34
C GLN A 433 33.11 8.20 24.60
N LEU A 434 34.15 7.38 24.76
CA LEU A 434 34.02 5.97 25.10
C LEU A 434 33.41 5.75 26.50
N ASP A 435 33.72 6.61 27.47
CA ASP A 435 33.06 6.62 28.77
C ASP A 435 31.55 6.83 28.65
N LYS A 436 31.12 7.75 27.78
CA LYS A 436 29.70 7.99 27.51
C LYS A 436 29.05 6.82 26.78
N ALA A 437 29.73 6.25 25.78
CA ALA A 437 29.22 5.11 25.00
C ALA A 437 29.11 3.82 25.82
N THR A 438 29.92 3.68 26.87
CA THR A 438 29.96 2.51 27.78
C THR A 438 29.32 2.78 29.14
N ALA A 439 28.60 3.89 29.29
CA ALA A 439 27.97 4.24 30.55
C ALA A 439 26.94 3.17 30.96
N GLN A 440 27.07 2.68 32.19
CA GLN A 440 26.11 1.74 32.77
C GLN A 440 24.77 2.46 33.03
N PRO A 441 23.63 1.76 32.91
CA PRO A 441 22.35 2.29 33.36
C PRO A 441 22.40 2.68 34.84
N VAL A 442 21.76 3.80 35.17
CA VAL A 442 21.59 4.26 36.55
C VAL A 442 20.68 3.26 37.27
N PRO A 443 20.92 2.89 38.53
CA PRO A 443 20.16 1.83 39.25
C PRO A 443 18.65 2.08 39.45
N SER A 444 18.04 3.07 38.80
CA SER A 444 16.66 3.52 39.05
C SER A 444 15.70 3.37 37.86
N GLY A 445 16.06 2.61 36.81
CA GLY A 445 15.13 2.31 35.72
C GLY A 445 15.71 1.36 34.68
N ASP A 446 14.98 0.29 34.37
CA ASP A 446 15.41 -0.93 33.64
C ASP A 446 15.88 -0.74 32.18
N GLN A 447 16.14 0.49 31.72
CA GLN A 447 16.55 0.74 30.34
C GLN A 447 17.93 1.40 30.25
N PRO A 448 18.85 0.84 29.44
CA PRO A 448 20.11 1.50 29.13
C PRO A 448 19.86 2.88 28.54
N LYS A 449 20.73 3.84 28.90
CA LYS A 449 20.64 5.21 28.38
C LYS A 449 20.75 5.20 26.85
N ALA A 450 19.88 5.94 26.18
CA ALA A 450 19.95 6.11 24.73
C ALA A 450 21.33 6.62 24.28
N GLY A 451 21.83 6.11 23.16
CA GLY A 451 23.16 6.43 22.63
C GLY A 451 24.32 5.64 23.26
N THR A 452 24.03 4.63 24.09
CA THR A 452 25.04 3.70 24.62
C THR A 452 25.10 2.41 23.79
N ALA A 453 26.23 1.72 23.83
CA ALA A 453 26.37 0.40 23.19
C ALA A 453 25.39 -0.63 23.78
N GLN A 454 25.14 -0.58 25.09
CA GLN A 454 24.17 -1.44 25.76
C GLN A 454 22.72 -1.18 25.31
N ALA A 455 22.37 0.06 24.94
CA ALA A 455 21.06 0.36 24.38
C ALA A 455 20.86 -0.30 23.01
N VAL A 456 21.91 -0.37 22.18
CA VAL A 456 21.88 -1.09 20.90
C VAL A 456 21.68 -2.59 21.13
N ASP A 457 22.47 -3.19 22.01
CA ASP A 457 22.35 -4.62 22.35
C ASP A 457 20.94 -4.96 22.88
N SER A 458 20.39 -4.09 23.73
CA SER A 458 19.04 -4.27 24.28
C SER A 458 17.95 -4.12 23.22
N ARG A 459 18.12 -3.21 22.25
CA ARG A 459 17.18 -3.04 21.15
C ARG A 459 17.21 -4.24 20.20
N LEU A 460 18.39 -4.77 19.89
CA LEU A 460 18.53 -5.99 19.09
C LEU A 460 17.83 -7.17 19.76
N LYS A 461 18.03 -7.34 21.07
CA LYS A 461 17.31 -8.36 21.85
C LYS A 461 15.79 -8.18 21.79
N ALA A 462 15.29 -6.96 21.99
CA ALA A 462 13.86 -6.67 21.94
C ALA A 462 13.25 -6.95 20.55
N VAL A 463 13.96 -6.60 19.47
CA VAL A 463 13.51 -6.92 18.10
C VAL A 463 13.47 -8.43 17.88
N ARG A 464 14.45 -9.18 18.40
CA ARG A 464 14.42 -10.65 18.35
C ARG A 464 13.22 -11.22 19.07
N GLU A 465 12.94 -10.76 20.29
CA GLU A 465 11.77 -11.19 21.06
C GLU A 465 10.45 -10.85 20.36
N MET A 466 10.36 -9.67 19.72
CA MET A 466 9.19 -9.27 18.93
C MET A 466 8.97 -10.20 17.73
N VAL A 467 10.03 -10.53 16.98
CA VAL A 467 9.94 -11.43 15.82
C VAL A 467 9.60 -12.86 16.23
N GLU A 468 10.23 -13.38 17.29
CA GLU A 468 10.05 -14.76 17.69
C GLU A 468 8.72 -15.01 18.42
N LYS A 469 8.32 -14.08 19.32
CA LYS A 469 7.18 -14.28 20.21
C LYS A 469 5.96 -13.47 19.78
N GLU A 470 6.09 -12.14 19.74
CA GLU A 470 4.92 -11.27 19.55
C GLU A 470 4.30 -11.40 18.16
N LEU A 471 5.13 -11.46 17.12
CA LEU A 471 4.66 -11.59 15.74
C LEU A 471 4.00 -12.96 15.50
N THR A 472 4.60 -14.03 16.03
CA THR A 472 4.02 -15.38 15.99
C THR A 472 2.66 -15.40 16.69
N ALA A 473 2.56 -14.82 17.89
CA ALA A 473 1.31 -14.79 18.66
C ALA A 473 0.19 -14.03 17.92
N LYS A 474 0.49 -12.83 17.40
CA LYS A 474 -0.47 -12.03 16.62
C LYS A 474 -0.92 -12.75 15.35
N PHE A 475 0.01 -13.41 14.66
CA PHE A 475 -0.34 -14.18 13.46
C PHE A 475 -1.26 -15.37 13.79
N THR A 476 -0.97 -16.12 14.87
CA THR A 476 -1.83 -17.22 15.32
C THR A 476 -3.24 -16.75 15.67
N GLU A 477 -3.38 -15.60 16.33
CA GLU A 477 -4.67 -14.99 16.65
C GLU A 477 -5.48 -14.66 15.39
N VAL A 478 -4.89 -13.89 14.47
CA VAL A 478 -5.56 -13.51 13.21
C VAL A 478 -5.91 -14.72 12.35
N LYS A 479 -5.01 -15.70 12.27
CA LYS A 479 -5.25 -16.94 11.53
C LYS A 479 -6.44 -17.70 12.11
N LYS A 480 -6.55 -17.79 13.44
CA LYS A 480 -7.66 -18.48 14.11
C LYS A 480 -9.00 -17.85 13.74
N ASP A 481 -9.11 -16.53 13.84
CA ASP A 481 -10.35 -15.80 13.55
C ASP A 481 -10.76 -15.96 12.08
N LEU A 482 -9.78 -15.86 11.16
CA LEU A 482 -10.02 -16.07 9.74
C LEU A 482 -10.44 -17.51 9.44
N GLN A 483 -9.75 -18.50 10.03
CA GLN A 483 -10.08 -19.91 9.83
C GLN A 483 -11.48 -20.24 10.33
N GLN A 484 -11.91 -19.66 11.45
CA GLN A 484 -13.28 -19.81 11.95
C GLN A 484 -14.30 -19.25 10.94
N LYS A 485 -14.07 -18.04 10.40
CA LYS A 485 -14.96 -17.46 9.39
C LYS A 485 -15.01 -18.25 8.08
N VAL A 486 -13.88 -18.81 7.66
CA VAL A 486 -13.83 -19.64 6.46
C VAL A 486 -14.55 -20.98 6.65
N GLN A 487 -14.56 -21.54 7.87
CA GLN A 487 -15.32 -22.75 8.19
C GLN A 487 -16.85 -22.53 8.20
N GLU A 488 -17.32 -21.29 8.41
CA GLU A 488 -18.75 -20.94 8.38
C GLU A 488 -19.30 -20.82 6.93
N LEU A 489 -18.43 -20.64 5.92
CA LEU A 489 -18.84 -20.37 4.53
C LEU A 489 -19.69 -21.49 3.91
N PRO A 490 -19.34 -22.80 3.99
CA PRO A 490 -20.16 -23.86 3.39
C PRO A 490 -21.59 -23.88 3.94
N THR A 491 -21.75 -23.72 5.26
CA THR A 491 -23.08 -23.68 5.90
C THR A 491 -23.88 -22.46 5.46
N ALA A 492 -23.23 -21.29 5.32
CA ALA A 492 -23.89 -20.09 4.81
C ALA A 492 -24.39 -20.27 3.37
N VAL A 493 -23.57 -20.92 2.51
CA VAL A 493 -23.93 -21.24 1.13
C VAL A 493 -25.12 -22.19 1.06
N ASP A 494 -25.10 -23.26 1.85
CA ASP A 494 -26.20 -24.21 1.90
C ASP A 494 -27.50 -23.57 2.40
N THR A 495 -27.41 -22.69 3.40
CA THR A 495 -28.56 -21.94 3.93
C THR A 495 -29.14 -21.02 2.87
N PHE A 496 -28.31 -20.22 2.19
CA PHE A 496 -28.74 -19.34 1.12
C PHE A 496 -29.35 -20.12 -0.05
N ASN A 497 -28.69 -21.20 -0.49
CA ASN A 497 -29.17 -22.03 -1.58
C ASN A 497 -30.52 -22.68 -1.26
N THR A 498 -30.70 -23.19 -0.03
CA THR A 498 -31.97 -23.77 0.42
C THR A 498 -33.09 -22.72 0.43
N ALA A 499 -32.80 -21.50 0.91
CA ALA A 499 -33.76 -20.40 0.89
C ALA A 499 -34.11 -19.95 -0.54
N ALA A 500 -33.13 -19.86 -1.44
CA ALA A 500 -33.34 -19.51 -2.84
C ALA A 500 -34.16 -20.58 -3.58
N GLU A 501 -33.87 -21.87 -3.37
CA GLU A 501 -34.69 -22.97 -3.91
C GLU A 501 -36.14 -22.86 -3.45
N LYS A 502 -36.36 -22.58 -2.16
CA LYS A 502 -37.70 -22.39 -1.61
C LYS A 502 -38.42 -21.23 -2.28
N GLN A 503 -37.77 -20.07 -2.42
CA GLN A 503 -38.35 -18.90 -3.10
C GLN A 503 -38.68 -19.17 -4.57
N ILE A 504 -37.81 -19.88 -5.29
CA ILE A 504 -38.06 -20.27 -6.70
C ILE A 504 -39.30 -21.16 -6.79
N LYS A 505 -39.45 -22.14 -5.88
CA LYS A 505 -40.63 -23.01 -5.81
C LYS A 505 -41.91 -22.22 -5.48
N GLU A 506 -41.87 -21.36 -4.46
CA GLU A 506 -43.00 -20.52 -4.05
C GLU A 506 -43.43 -19.55 -5.16
N ALA A 507 -42.47 -18.96 -5.88
CA ALA A 507 -42.76 -18.09 -7.02
C ALA A 507 -43.42 -18.84 -8.18
N ALA A 508 -42.97 -20.05 -8.48
CA ALA A 508 -43.59 -20.90 -9.50
C ALA A 508 -45.00 -21.35 -9.11
N GLN A 509 -45.23 -21.69 -7.84
CA GLN A 509 -46.57 -21.93 -7.30
C GLN A 509 -47.45 -20.68 -7.42
N THR A 510 -46.93 -19.50 -7.04
CA THR A 510 -47.70 -18.25 -7.05
C THR A 510 -48.02 -17.80 -8.48
N ALA A 511 -47.11 -17.93 -9.44
CA ALA A 511 -47.41 -17.63 -10.85
C ALA A 511 -48.52 -18.52 -11.43
N TYR A 512 -48.78 -19.67 -10.81
CA TYR A 512 -49.80 -20.62 -11.20
C TYR A 512 -51.16 -20.40 -10.50
N PHE A 513 -51.20 -19.77 -9.31
CA PHE A 513 -52.38 -19.81 -8.43
C PHE A 513 -53.45 -18.69 -8.55
N PRO A 514 -53.18 -17.43 -8.93
CA PRO A 514 -54.23 -16.42 -9.06
C PRO A 514 -54.62 -16.24 -10.54
N ASN A 515 -55.73 -16.89 -10.92
CA ASN A 515 -56.75 -16.39 -11.88
C ASN A 515 -57.48 -17.50 -12.67
N PHE A 516 -57.13 -18.79 -12.53
CA PHE A 516 -57.77 -19.85 -13.35
C PHE A 516 -58.85 -20.67 -12.64
N LEU A 517 -59.11 -20.47 -11.34
CA LEU A 517 -60.03 -21.31 -10.56
C LEU A 517 -61.02 -20.56 -9.67
N SER A 518 -61.27 -19.27 -9.92
CA SER A 518 -62.29 -18.51 -9.16
C SER A 518 -63.51 -18.06 -9.96
N ASP A 519 -63.69 -18.52 -11.21
CA ASP A 519 -64.97 -18.44 -11.92
C ASP A 519 -65.40 -19.83 -12.41
#